data_AF-A0A8T7BPY6-F1
#
_entry.id   AF-A0A8T7BPY6-F1
#
_cell.length_a   1.000
_cell.length_b   1.000
_cell.length_c   1.000
_cell.angle_alpha   90.00
_cell.angle_beta   90.00
_cell.angle_gamma   90.00
#
_symmetry.space_group_name_H-M   'P 1'
#
loop_
_entity.id
_entity.type
_entity.pdbx_description
1 polymer ?
#
loop_
_entity_poly.entity_id
_entity_poly.type
_entity_poly.pdbx_seq_one_letter_code
_entity_poly.pdbx_strand_id
1 'polypeptide(L)'
;GFDNDNIPHVRVEHRVVSAGPTIMDEIANTAFYYGALEWMVMNEKEYEKEIEHAKAKLNFYEGARFGLNALIDWTGDRKMKIDKLILEELLPGAKEGLRSLGINEPDIKQYLGIIEARTRTQRTGASWQKSFINNCESDMHAMLEAYYNNQQSNLPVHDWKTS
;
A
#
# COMPACT_ATOMS: atom_id res chain seq x y z
N GLY A 1 -20.74 5.08 16.87
CA GLY A 1 -22.15 5.47 16.70
C GLY A 1 -23.00 4.54 17.53
N PHE A 2 -24.32 4.60 17.42
CA PHE A 2 -25.20 3.56 17.95
C PHE A 2 -25.64 2.65 16.81
N ASP A 3 -25.73 1.34 17.04
CA ASP A 3 -26.37 0.44 16.08
C ASP A 3 -27.91 0.50 16.18
N ASN A 4 -28.60 -0.35 15.43
CA ASN A 4 -30.07 -0.39 15.41
C ASN A 4 -30.68 -0.80 16.75
N ASP A 5 -29.90 -1.39 17.65
CA ASP A 5 -30.30 -1.82 19.00
C ASP A 5 -29.81 -0.83 20.08
N ASN A 6 -29.38 0.36 19.65
CA ASN A 6 -28.90 1.44 20.51
C ASN A 6 -27.63 1.08 21.31
N ILE A 7 -26.83 0.13 20.81
CA ILE A 7 -25.55 -0.28 21.39
C ILE A 7 -24.45 0.65 20.86
N PRO A 8 -23.62 1.25 21.73
CA PRO A 8 -22.48 2.04 21.30
C PRO A 8 -21.47 1.15 20.57
N HIS A 9 -21.16 1.48 19.31
CA HIS A 9 -20.08 0.87 18.56
C HIS A 9 -18.94 1.87 18.34
N VAL A 10 -17.71 1.38 18.45
CA VAL A 10 -16.49 2.12 18.08
C VAL A 10 -16.19 1.86 16.61
N ARG A 11 -15.90 2.93 15.86
CA ARG A 11 -15.38 2.84 14.48
C ARG A 11 -13.98 3.39 14.45
N VAL A 12 -13.09 2.68 13.78
CA VAL A 12 -11.73 3.15 13.47
C VAL A 12 -11.70 3.44 11.98
N GLU A 13 -11.32 4.65 11.60
CA GLU A 13 -11.24 5.08 10.19
C GLU A 13 -9.76 5.17 9.76
N HIS A 14 -9.39 4.42 8.72
CA HIS A 14 -8.06 4.48 8.13
C HIS A 14 -8.00 5.54 7.03
N ARG A 15 -7.43 6.71 7.33
CA ARG A 15 -7.45 7.91 6.45
C ARG A 15 -6.11 8.24 5.80
N VAL A 16 -5.14 7.33 5.89
CA VAL A 16 -3.76 7.58 5.43
C VAL A 16 -3.60 7.26 3.94
N VAL A 17 -4.44 6.39 3.37
CA VAL A 17 -4.29 5.92 1.99
C VAL A 17 -4.73 7.01 1.02
N SER A 18 -3.83 7.41 0.11
CA SER A 18 -4.17 8.26 -1.03
C SER A 18 -5.04 7.51 -2.04
N ALA A 19 -5.86 8.23 -2.81
CA ALA A 19 -6.55 7.64 -3.96
C ALA A 19 -5.56 6.91 -4.89
N GLY A 20 -5.96 5.73 -5.36
CA GLY A 20 -5.14 4.92 -6.25
C GLY A 20 -5.16 5.48 -7.68
N PRO A 21 -4.15 5.17 -8.52
CA PRO A 21 -4.18 5.56 -9.93
C PRO A 21 -5.35 4.92 -10.70
N THR A 22 -5.75 3.71 -10.32
CA THR A 22 -6.85 2.93 -10.92
C THR A 22 -7.69 2.22 -9.85
N ILE A 23 -8.87 1.72 -10.23
CA ILE A 23 -9.70 0.88 -9.37
C ILE A 23 -8.93 -0.39 -8.99
N MET A 24 -8.17 -0.98 -9.93
CA MET A 24 -7.32 -2.13 -9.64
C MET A 24 -6.27 -1.84 -8.57
N ASP A 25 -5.63 -0.67 -8.63
CA ASP A 25 -4.67 -0.24 -7.61
C ASP A 25 -5.32 -0.01 -6.24
N GLU A 26 -6.54 0.54 -6.22
CA GLU A 26 -7.29 0.75 -4.98
C GLU A 26 -7.67 -0.57 -4.32
N ILE A 27 -8.25 -1.51 -5.07
CA ILE A 27 -8.60 -2.83 -4.54
C ILE A 27 -7.34 -3.58 -4.09
N ALA A 28 -6.22 -3.46 -4.83
CA ALA A 28 -4.95 -4.04 -4.43
C ALA A 28 -4.42 -3.46 -3.10
N ASN A 29 -4.49 -2.14 -2.92
CA ASN A 29 -4.12 -1.49 -1.66
C ASN A 29 -5.01 -1.97 -0.51
N THR A 30 -6.32 -2.09 -0.75
CA THR A 30 -7.30 -2.58 0.24
C THR A 30 -7.03 -4.03 0.64
N ALA A 31 -6.84 -4.92 -0.33
CA ALA A 31 -6.52 -6.32 -0.08
C ALA A 31 -5.22 -6.47 0.71
N PHE A 32 -4.17 -5.73 0.35
CA PHE A 32 -2.91 -5.74 1.09
C PHE A 32 -3.05 -5.22 2.52
N TYR A 33 -3.77 -4.11 2.71
CA TYR A 33 -3.98 -3.54 4.03
C TYR A 33 -4.73 -4.49 4.96
N TYR A 34 -5.90 -5.00 4.53
CA TYR A 34 -6.71 -5.89 5.36
C TYR A 34 -6.03 -7.23 5.60
N GLY A 35 -5.38 -7.79 4.57
CA GLY A 35 -4.59 -9.00 4.74
C GLY A 35 -3.47 -8.82 5.77
N ALA A 36 -2.68 -7.76 5.65
CA ALA A 36 -1.57 -7.51 6.56
C ALA A 36 -2.08 -7.26 7.99
N LEU A 37 -3.14 -6.47 8.14
CA LEU A 37 -3.75 -6.20 9.44
C LEU A 37 -4.28 -7.47 10.10
N GLU A 38 -5.03 -8.28 9.37
CA GLU A 38 -5.55 -9.56 9.87
C GLU A 38 -4.42 -10.47 10.32
N TRP A 39 -3.37 -10.61 9.50
CA TRP A 39 -2.18 -11.38 9.87
C TRP A 39 -1.51 -10.85 11.13
N MET A 40 -1.39 -9.52 11.30
CA MET A 40 -0.83 -8.92 12.51
C MET A 40 -1.67 -9.25 13.75
N VAL A 41 -3.01 -9.22 13.63
CA VAL A 41 -3.94 -9.58 14.70
C VAL A 41 -3.83 -11.07 15.06
N MET A 42 -3.80 -11.94 14.05
CA MET A 42 -3.70 -13.40 14.24
C MET A 42 -2.42 -13.85 14.93
N ASN A 43 -1.31 -13.14 14.74
CA ASN A 43 -0.04 -13.49 15.37
C ASN A 43 0.04 -13.08 16.86
N GLU A 44 -1.01 -12.45 17.41
CA GLU A 44 -1.10 -12.01 18.82
C GLU A 44 0.13 -11.21 19.28
N LYS A 45 0.77 -10.51 18.35
CA LYS A 45 2.00 -9.78 18.58
C LYS A 45 1.69 -8.36 19.06
N GLU A 46 2.25 -7.97 20.20
CA GLU A 46 2.10 -6.63 20.78
C GLU A 46 3.04 -5.63 20.08
N TYR A 47 2.74 -5.28 18.82
CA TYR A 47 3.56 -4.39 18.00
C TYR A 47 3.82 -3.03 18.66
N GLU A 48 2.89 -2.53 19.47
CA GLU A 48 3.00 -1.30 20.24
C GLU A 48 4.07 -1.35 21.34
N LYS A 49 4.45 -2.56 21.80
CA LYS A 49 5.56 -2.75 22.75
C LYS A 49 6.90 -2.84 22.04
N GLU A 50 6.92 -3.26 20.77
CA GLU A 50 8.16 -3.38 19.99
C GLU A 50 8.49 -2.12 19.18
N ILE A 51 7.47 -1.35 18.79
CA ILE A 51 7.63 -0.13 18.01
C ILE A 51 7.08 1.03 18.82
N GLU A 52 7.99 1.76 19.46
CA GLU A 52 7.64 2.99 20.17
C GLU A 52 6.89 3.97 19.26
N HIS A 53 5.89 4.66 19.81
CA HIS A 53 5.09 5.64 19.06
C HIS A 53 5.95 6.70 18.37
N ALA A 54 7.08 7.13 18.97
CA ALA A 54 8.01 8.06 18.34
C ALA A 54 8.65 7.50 17.06
N LYS A 55 9.04 6.21 17.07
CA LYS A 55 9.55 5.49 15.90
C LYS A 55 8.45 5.32 14.85
N ALA A 56 7.23 4.94 15.26
CA ALA A 56 6.08 4.84 14.35
C ALA A 56 5.76 6.17 13.65
N LYS A 57 5.80 7.28 14.39
CA LYS A 57 5.64 8.63 13.83
C LYS A 57 6.75 8.98 12.85
N LEU A 58 8.01 8.65 13.18
CA LEU A 58 9.14 8.87 12.28
C LEU A 58 8.97 8.06 10.98
N ASN A 59 8.66 6.77 11.10
CA ASN A 59 8.38 5.87 9.97
C ASN A 59 7.33 6.44 9.01
N PHE A 60 6.25 7.01 9.56
CA PHE A 60 5.22 7.65 8.76
C PHE A 60 5.77 8.78 7.88
N TYR A 61 6.58 9.68 8.46
CA TYR A 61 7.16 10.80 7.70
C TYR A 61 8.28 10.36 6.75
N GLU A 62 9.08 9.37 7.13
CA GLU A 62 10.07 8.75 6.25
C GLU A 62 9.40 8.12 5.02
N GLY A 63 8.31 7.38 5.24
CA GLY A 63 7.47 6.82 4.17
C GLY A 63 6.87 7.90 3.27
N ALA A 64 6.34 8.98 3.85
CA ALA A 64 5.79 10.10 3.08
C ALA A 64 6.86 10.82 2.23
N ARG A 65 8.09 10.96 2.75
CA ARG A 65 9.19 11.68 2.09
C ARG A 65 9.90 10.84 1.02
N PHE A 66 10.16 9.57 1.31
CA PHE A 66 11.02 8.71 0.49
C PHE A 66 10.26 7.59 -0.24
N GLY A 67 8.97 7.41 0.06
CA GLY A 67 8.14 6.37 -0.56
C GLY A 67 8.74 4.97 -0.34
N LEU A 68 8.79 4.17 -1.39
CA LEU A 68 9.33 2.80 -1.36
C LEU A 68 10.83 2.71 -1.03
N ASN A 69 11.54 3.84 -1.00
CA ASN A 69 12.95 3.90 -0.59
C ASN A 69 13.15 4.26 0.88
N ALA A 70 12.07 4.48 1.64
CA ALA A 70 12.15 4.80 3.06
C ALA A 70 12.83 3.69 3.87
N LEU A 71 13.58 4.10 4.91
CA LEU A 71 14.12 3.20 5.93
C LEU A 71 13.23 3.30 7.17
N ILE A 72 12.72 2.17 7.63
CA ILE A 72 11.68 2.06 8.65
C ILE A 72 12.23 1.30 9.85
N ASP A 73 12.02 1.84 11.05
CA ASP A 73 12.20 1.13 12.32
C ASP A 73 11.11 0.07 12.47
N TRP A 74 11.51 -1.18 12.66
CA TRP A 74 10.64 -2.34 12.67
C TRP A 74 10.88 -3.23 13.89
N THR A 75 10.04 -4.25 14.03
CA THR A 75 10.06 -5.20 15.13
C THR A 75 11.43 -5.81 15.41
N GLY A 76 11.74 -6.01 16.70
CA GLY A 76 13.04 -6.50 17.18
C GLY A 76 14.20 -5.52 16.95
N ASP A 77 13.94 -4.21 17.04
CA ASP A 77 14.92 -3.12 16.82
C ASP A 77 15.63 -3.19 15.45
N ARG A 78 14.97 -3.75 14.45
CA ARG A 78 15.50 -3.84 13.08
C ARG A 78 15.20 -2.55 12.33
N LYS A 79 16.15 -2.10 11.50
CA LYS A 79 15.88 -1.08 10.47
C LYS A 79 15.83 -1.74 9.10
N MET A 80 14.76 -1.52 8.36
CA MET A 80 14.53 -2.17 7.06
C MET A 80 14.11 -1.16 6.02
N LYS A 81 14.55 -1.35 4.76
CA LYS A 81 13.94 -0.63 3.66
C LYS A 81 12.50 -1.09 3.50
N ILE A 82 11.58 -0.17 3.24
CA ILE A 82 10.15 -0.49 3.18
C ILE A 82 9.80 -1.44 2.02
N ASP A 83 10.49 -1.35 0.88
CA ASP A 83 10.33 -2.29 -0.23
C ASP A 83 10.66 -3.74 0.18
N LYS A 84 11.73 -3.92 0.95
CA LYS A 84 12.14 -5.19 1.53
C LYS A 84 11.15 -5.69 2.57
N LEU A 85 10.72 -4.82 3.48
CA LEU A 85 9.71 -5.17 4.47
C LEU A 85 8.39 -5.63 3.80
N ILE A 86 7.96 -4.93 2.74
CA ILE A 86 6.76 -5.31 1.98
C ILE A 86 6.93 -6.68 1.35
N LEU A 87 8.03 -6.92 0.62
CA LEU A 87 8.24 -8.16 -0.14
C LEU A 87 8.50 -9.38 0.74
N GLU A 88 9.23 -9.21 1.84
CA GLU A 88 9.78 -10.31 2.62
C GLU A 88 8.91 -10.67 3.83
N GLU A 89 8.12 -9.72 4.37
CA GLU A 89 7.28 -9.96 5.56
C GLU A 89 5.81 -9.65 5.31
N LEU A 90 5.48 -8.43 4.85
CA LEU A 90 4.08 -7.99 4.82
C LEU A 90 3.27 -8.65 3.70
N LEU A 91 3.84 -8.92 2.53
CA LEU A 91 3.12 -9.61 1.45
C LEU A 91 2.84 -11.09 1.79
N PRO A 92 3.82 -11.87 2.27
CA PRO A 92 3.56 -13.21 2.79
C PRO A 92 2.51 -13.21 3.90
N GLY A 93 2.62 -12.27 4.85
CA GLY A 93 1.63 -12.12 5.92
C GLY A 93 0.25 -11.78 5.39
N ALA A 94 0.15 -10.80 4.49
CA ALA A 94 -1.11 -10.38 3.90
C ALA A 94 -1.83 -11.51 3.16
N LYS A 95 -1.06 -12.39 2.51
CA LYS A 95 -1.60 -13.58 1.88
C LYS A 95 -2.29 -14.50 2.89
N GLU A 96 -1.66 -14.78 4.02
CA GLU A 96 -2.24 -15.61 5.08
C GLU A 96 -3.44 -14.94 5.75
N GLY A 97 -3.39 -13.63 6.00
CA GLY A 97 -4.53 -12.90 6.53
C GLY A 97 -5.73 -12.86 5.58
N LEU A 98 -5.52 -12.71 4.26
CA LEU A 98 -6.64 -12.81 3.31
C LEU A 98 -7.24 -14.22 3.25
N ARG A 99 -6.43 -15.27 3.44
CA ARG A 99 -6.92 -16.65 3.52
C ARG A 99 -7.78 -16.87 4.75
N SER A 100 -7.39 -16.34 5.91
CA SER A 100 -8.19 -16.47 7.14
C SER A 100 -9.53 -15.75 7.03
N LEU A 101 -9.59 -14.64 6.28
CA LEU A 101 -10.81 -13.92 5.94
C LEU A 101 -11.68 -14.65 4.88
N GLY A 102 -11.23 -15.80 4.35
CA GLY A 102 -11.97 -16.60 3.38
C GLY A 102 -11.96 -16.05 1.96
N ILE A 103 -11.00 -15.18 1.61
CA ILE A 103 -10.85 -14.67 0.23
C ILE A 103 -10.26 -15.77 -0.67
N ASN A 104 -10.76 -15.88 -1.90
CA ASN A 104 -10.35 -16.94 -2.82
C ASN A 104 -8.92 -16.72 -3.35
N GLU A 105 -8.16 -17.81 -3.52
CA GLU A 105 -6.77 -17.76 -4.03
C GLU A 105 -6.56 -16.99 -5.34
N PRO A 106 -7.46 -17.05 -6.35
CA PRO A 106 -7.29 -16.26 -7.57
C PRO A 106 -7.29 -14.75 -7.31
N ASP A 107 -8.18 -14.26 -6.44
CA ASP A 107 -8.27 -12.85 -6.08
C ASP A 107 -7.04 -12.41 -5.28
N ILE A 108 -6.63 -13.22 -4.30
CA ILE A 108 -5.41 -12.99 -3.52
C ILE A 108 -4.20 -12.86 -4.46
N LYS A 109 -4.03 -13.81 -5.38
CA LYS A 109 -2.92 -13.81 -6.35
C LYS A 109 -2.96 -12.57 -7.25
N GLN A 110 -4.13 -12.20 -7.74
CA GLN A 110 -4.30 -11.04 -8.61
C GLN A 110 -3.92 -9.75 -7.88
N TYR A 111 -4.54 -9.48 -6.73
CA TYR A 111 -4.40 -8.20 -6.04
C TYR A 111 -3.06 -8.04 -5.33
N LEU A 112 -2.56 -9.08 -4.65
CA LEU A 112 -1.24 -9.02 -4.03
C LEU A 112 -0.11 -9.03 -5.07
N GLY A 113 -0.33 -9.64 -6.24
CA GLY A 113 0.59 -9.58 -7.37
C GLY A 113 0.81 -8.15 -7.88
N ILE A 114 -0.22 -7.28 -7.82
CA ILE A 114 -0.10 -5.86 -8.16
C ILE A 114 0.82 -5.13 -7.17
N ILE A 115 0.67 -5.37 -5.87
CA ILE A 115 1.50 -4.76 -4.83
C ILE A 115 2.95 -5.25 -4.94
N GLU A 116 3.14 -6.55 -5.18
CA GLU A 116 4.46 -7.13 -5.43
C GLU A 116 5.13 -6.46 -6.64
N ALA A 117 4.44 -6.41 -7.79
CA ALA A 117 4.98 -5.82 -9.01
C ALA A 117 5.36 -4.34 -8.80
N ARG A 118 4.44 -3.53 -8.24
CA ARG A 118 4.71 -2.11 -7.92
C ARG A 118 5.93 -1.94 -7.02
N THR A 119 6.09 -2.82 -6.03
CA THR A 119 7.21 -2.75 -5.09
C THR A 119 8.52 -3.15 -5.77
N ARG A 120 8.53 -4.21 -6.57
CA ARG A 120 9.73 -4.65 -7.31
C ARG A 120 10.17 -3.65 -8.37
N THR A 121 9.23 -3.06 -9.10
CA THR A 121 9.53 -2.09 -10.16
C THR A 121 9.68 -0.66 -9.65
N GLN A 122 9.46 -0.42 -8.34
CA GLN A 122 9.44 0.91 -7.72
C GLN A 122 8.44 1.86 -8.40
N ARG A 123 7.37 1.32 -9.00
CA ARG A 123 6.39 2.08 -9.78
C ARG A 123 5.13 2.31 -8.94
N THR A 124 4.92 3.58 -8.58
CA THR A 124 3.74 4.11 -7.90
C THR A 124 3.15 5.23 -8.75
N GLY A 125 1.94 5.71 -8.44
CA GLY A 125 1.38 6.90 -9.13
C GLY A 125 2.32 8.10 -9.07
N ALA A 126 2.88 8.37 -7.89
CA ALA A 126 3.82 9.47 -7.70
C ALA A 126 5.15 9.27 -8.46
N SER A 127 5.72 8.06 -8.48
CA SER A 127 6.97 7.83 -9.23
C SER A 127 6.73 7.82 -10.74
N TRP A 128 5.56 7.36 -11.20
CA TRP A 128 5.16 7.45 -12.60
C TRP A 128 5.03 8.91 -13.05
N GLN A 129 4.31 9.75 -12.30
CA GLN A 129 4.17 11.18 -12.62
C GLN A 129 5.52 11.90 -12.69
N LYS A 130 6.41 11.64 -11.72
CA LYS A 130 7.78 12.18 -11.73
C LYS A 130 8.56 11.70 -12.95
N SER A 131 8.48 10.41 -13.28
CA SER A 131 9.15 9.85 -14.46
C SER A 131 8.65 10.46 -15.76
N PHE A 132 7.33 10.64 -15.89
CA PHE A 132 6.72 11.20 -17.11
C PHE A 132 7.18 12.65 -17.33
N ILE A 133 7.07 13.50 -16.31
CA ILE A 133 7.49 14.91 -16.36
C ILE A 133 8.97 15.03 -16.73
N ASN A 134 9.84 14.17 -16.18
CA ASN A 134 11.26 14.15 -16.52
C ASN A 134 11.53 13.75 -17.98
N ASN A 135 10.68 12.90 -18.56
CA ASN A 135 10.81 12.45 -19.95
C ASN A 135 10.19 13.43 -20.97
N CYS A 136 9.25 14.27 -20.53
CA CYS A 136 8.47 15.16 -21.39
C CYS A 136 8.67 16.64 -21.05
N GLU A 137 9.91 17.05 -20.71
CA GLU A 137 10.30 18.45 -20.48
C GLU A 137 9.39 19.23 -19.50
N SER A 138 8.86 18.53 -18.49
CA SER A 138 7.91 19.08 -17.52
C SER A 138 6.55 19.55 -18.08
N ASP A 139 6.10 18.97 -19.19
CA ASP A 139 4.76 19.18 -19.71
C ASP A 139 3.68 18.55 -18.80
N MET A 140 3.09 19.38 -17.95
CA MET A 140 2.02 18.99 -17.02
C MET A 140 0.71 18.65 -17.73
N HIS A 141 0.44 19.25 -18.90
CA HIS A 141 -0.79 18.97 -19.66
C HIS A 141 -0.69 17.59 -20.30
N ALA A 142 0.43 17.27 -20.94
CA ALA A 142 0.69 15.95 -21.48
C ALA A 142 0.67 14.87 -20.39
N MET A 143 1.25 15.15 -19.21
CA MET A 143 1.22 14.24 -18.07
C MET A 143 -0.21 13.96 -17.61
N LEU A 144 -1.04 15.00 -17.47
CA LEU A 144 -2.43 14.86 -17.05
C LEU A 144 -3.25 14.05 -18.06
N GLU A 145 -3.10 14.33 -19.36
CA GLU A 145 -3.79 13.61 -20.42
C GLU A 145 -3.40 12.12 -20.43
N ALA A 146 -2.09 11.82 -20.35
CA ALA A 146 -1.59 10.45 -20.27
C ALA A 146 -2.08 9.74 -19.00
N TYR A 147 -2.06 10.42 -17.84
CA TYR A 147 -2.54 9.87 -16.58
C TYR A 147 -4.04 9.54 -16.65
N TYR A 148 -4.86 10.44 -17.22
CA TYR A 148 -6.29 10.22 -17.41
C TYR A 148 -6.55 9.01 -18.32
N ASN A 149 -5.89 8.95 -19.48
CA ASN A 149 -6.06 7.83 -20.42
C ASN A 149 -5.64 6.49 -19.80
N ASN A 150 -4.53 6.47 -19.06
CA ASN A 150 -4.10 5.27 -18.34
C ASN A 150 -5.08 4.88 -17.24
N GLN A 151 -5.62 5.84 -16.49
CA GLN A 151 -6.65 5.58 -15.48
C GLN A 151 -7.89 4.93 -16.10
N GLN A 152 -8.34 5.40 -17.27
CA GLN A 152 -9.49 4.82 -17.98
C GLN A 152 -9.23 3.38 -18.47
N SER A 153 -7.97 2.99 -18.69
CA SER A 153 -7.64 1.59 -19.06
C SER A 153 -7.86 0.59 -17.91
N ASN A 154 -7.92 1.09 -16.67
CA ASN A 154 -7.95 0.30 -15.43
C ASN A 154 -6.79 -0.71 -15.28
N LEU A 155 -5.72 -0.56 -16.07
CA LEU A 155 -4.49 -1.33 -15.87
C LEU A 155 -3.76 -0.82 -14.62
N PRO A 156 -3.16 -1.69 -13.79
CA PRO A 156 -2.37 -1.26 -12.66
C PRO A 156 -1.23 -0.32 -13.07
N VAL A 157 -0.89 0.65 -12.21
CA VAL A 157 0.15 1.66 -12.53
C VAL A 157 1.51 1.06 -12.90
N HIS A 158 1.82 -0.15 -12.44
CA HIS A 158 3.09 -0.80 -12.80
C HIS A 158 3.20 -1.15 -14.29
N ASP A 159 2.07 -1.28 -14.99
CA ASP A 159 2.00 -1.60 -16.43
C ASP A 159 1.92 -0.36 -17.33
N TRP A 160 1.83 0.83 -16.76
CA TRP A 160 1.73 2.07 -17.54
C TRP A 160 3.05 2.41 -18.23
N LYS A 161 2.97 2.88 -19.47
CA LYS A 161 4.11 3.44 -20.21
C LYS A 161 4.48 4.80 -19.63
N THR A 162 5.76 5.14 -19.67
CA THR A 162 6.32 6.39 -19.10
C THR A 162 6.72 7.42 -20.16
N SER A 163 6.46 7.13 -21.43
CA SER A 163 6.74 7.94 -22.63
C SER A 163 6.09 7.29 -23.84
#